data_AF-A0A7L4RQ74-F1
#
_entry.id   AF-A0A7L4RQ74-F1
#
_cell.length_a   1.000
_cell.length_b   1.000
_cell.length_c   1.000
_cell.angle_alpha   90.00
_cell.angle_beta   90.00
_cell.angle_gamma   90.00
#
_symmetry.space_group_name_H-M   'P 1'
#
loop_
_entity.id
_entity.type
_entity.pdbx_description
1 polymer ?
#
loop_
_entity_poly.entity_id
_entity_poly.type
_entity_poly.pdbx_seq_one_letter_code
_entity_poly.pdbx_strand_id
1 'polypeptide(L)'
;EIQLQTNGRMFCYPEFTKKVVDAGCNLIQIGLHAENARLHDRITRVPGSFEQTVQGIRNLLEYKDKVDIQIIVLLHKMNYKLLPALARFISKEFNGIYLVMLLPIDITGNAKTNRDKLLVRMTNVKPYLEKALSILEENDFSFCLDLTPFCVIDKRFWENINPRQIKGGLTTYEAIDGSPSSIFKSCNGCIMKEKCPGTWQSYASLMGTDEFKPIRSE
;
A
#
# COMPACT_ATOMS: atom_id res chain seq x y z
N GLU A 1 -9.94 15.23 -12.60
CA GLU A 1 -8.80 14.50 -12.02
C GLU A 1 -8.44 13.37 -12.96
N ILE A 2 -7.16 13.21 -13.30
CA ILE A 2 -6.65 12.15 -14.18
C ILE A 2 -5.56 11.40 -13.41
N GLN A 3 -5.94 10.23 -12.88
CA GLN A 3 -5.07 9.37 -12.09
C GLN A 3 -4.54 8.21 -12.93
N LEU A 4 -3.26 7.88 -12.74
CA LEU A 4 -2.63 6.72 -13.36
C LEU A 4 -2.01 5.81 -12.29
N GLN A 5 -2.39 4.52 -12.30
CA GLN A 5 -1.73 3.49 -11.51
C GLN A 5 -0.82 2.65 -12.42
N THR A 6 0.45 2.50 -12.04
CA THR A 6 1.46 1.84 -12.88
C THR A 6 2.63 1.29 -12.07
N ASN A 7 3.48 0.47 -12.69
CA ASN A 7 4.76 0.05 -12.10
C ASN A 7 5.85 1.15 -12.20
N GLY A 8 5.56 2.26 -12.87
CA GLY A 8 6.42 3.44 -12.97
C GLY A 8 7.62 3.31 -13.91
N ARG A 9 7.84 2.14 -14.52
CA ARG A 9 9.08 1.85 -15.27
C ARG A 9 9.27 2.73 -16.49
N MET A 10 8.20 3.02 -17.24
CA MET A 10 8.28 3.85 -18.44
C MET A 10 8.67 5.31 -18.14
N PHE A 11 8.49 5.78 -16.90
CA PHE A 11 8.91 7.11 -16.51
C PHE A 11 10.44 7.26 -16.40
N CYS A 12 11.21 6.17 -16.49
CA CYS A 12 12.67 6.28 -16.60
C CYS A 12 13.11 7.02 -17.88
N TYR A 13 12.25 7.09 -18.90
CA TYR A 13 12.46 7.85 -20.12
C TYR A 13 11.87 9.28 -19.97
N PRO A 14 12.70 10.34 -19.92
CA PRO A 14 12.23 11.71 -19.66
C PRO A 14 11.15 12.20 -20.64
N GLU A 15 11.27 11.83 -21.93
CA GLU A 15 10.27 12.18 -22.95
C GLU A 15 8.89 11.58 -22.70
N PHE A 16 8.85 10.35 -22.16
CA PHE A 16 7.58 9.72 -21.78
C PHE A 16 6.97 10.43 -20.57
N THR A 17 7.79 10.73 -19.56
CA THR A 17 7.36 11.47 -18.37
C THR A 17 6.77 12.82 -18.72
N LYS A 18 7.48 13.61 -19.53
CA LYS A 18 7.00 14.91 -19.99
C LYS A 18 5.65 14.80 -20.72
N LYS A 19 5.51 13.83 -21.63
CA LYS A 19 4.25 13.61 -22.36
C LYS A 19 3.07 13.31 -21.45
N VAL A 20 3.26 12.49 -20.43
CA VAL A 20 2.18 12.14 -19.48
C VAL A 20 1.79 13.34 -18.61
N VAL A 21 2.77 14.12 -18.13
CA VAL A 21 2.51 15.33 -17.35
C VAL A 21 1.82 16.40 -18.20
N ASP A 22 2.30 16.65 -19.42
CA ASP A 22 1.69 17.62 -20.34
C ASP A 22 0.27 17.23 -20.77
N ALA A 23 -0.05 15.93 -20.78
CA ALA A 23 -1.40 15.43 -21.06
C ALA A 23 -2.39 15.70 -19.91
N GLY A 24 -1.94 16.25 -18.78
CA GLY A 24 -2.78 16.63 -17.65
C GLY A 24 -2.99 15.53 -16.61
N CYS A 25 -2.18 14.47 -16.62
CA CYS A 25 -2.16 13.51 -15.51
C CYS A 25 -1.64 14.20 -14.25
N ASN A 26 -2.45 14.20 -13.19
CA ASN A 26 -2.19 14.98 -11.99
C ASN A 26 -1.98 14.13 -10.72
N LEU A 27 -2.21 12.81 -10.80
CA LEU A 27 -1.85 11.86 -9.75
C LEU A 27 -1.28 10.57 -10.35
N ILE A 28 -0.08 10.18 -9.93
CA ILE A 28 0.55 8.94 -10.37
C ILE A 28 0.85 8.05 -9.16
N GLN A 29 0.30 6.84 -9.18
CA GLN A 29 0.51 5.80 -8.19
C GLN A 29 1.51 4.77 -8.70
N ILE A 30 2.62 4.61 -7.98
CA ILE A 30 3.73 3.73 -8.37
C ILE A 30 3.97 2.67 -7.31
N GLY A 31 3.89 1.39 -7.72
CA GLY A 31 4.28 0.27 -6.86
C GLY A 31 5.79 0.25 -6.63
N LEU A 32 6.21 0.27 -5.35
CA LEU A 32 7.61 0.07 -4.96
C LEU A 32 7.69 -1.02 -3.88
N HIS A 33 8.39 -2.11 -4.22
CA HIS A 33 8.28 -3.35 -3.45
C HIS A 33 9.44 -3.64 -2.48
N ALA A 34 10.58 -2.97 -2.64
CA ALA A 34 11.78 -3.14 -1.82
C ALA A 34 12.76 -1.98 -2.03
N GLU A 35 13.73 -1.85 -1.13
CA GLU A 35 14.80 -0.85 -1.13
C GLU A 35 15.99 -1.18 -2.04
N ASN A 36 15.97 -2.34 -2.70
CA ASN A 36 17.07 -2.81 -3.55
C ASN A 36 16.58 -3.64 -4.74
N ALA A 37 17.41 -3.68 -5.79
CA ALA A 37 17.13 -4.39 -7.03
C ALA A 37 16.90 -5.89 -6.83
N ARG A 38 17.71 -6.54 -5.99
CA ARG A 38 17.65 -7.99 -5.78
C ARG A 38 16.27 -8.46 -5.33
N LEU A 39 15.67 -7.78 -4.36
CA LEU A 39 14.35 -8.16 -3.87
C LEU A 39 13.23 -7.61 -4.76
N HIS A 40 13.35 -6.36 -5.21
CA HIS A 40 12.33 -5.74 -6.05
C HIS A 40 12.14 -6.52 -7.36
N ASP A 41 13.22 -6.80 -8.09
CA ASP A 41 13.20 -7.55 -9.35
C ASP A 41 12.74 -9.00 -9.15
N ARG A 42 13.02 -9.59 -7.98
CA ARG A 42 12.49 -10.90 -7.63
C ARG A 42 10.97 -10.88 -7.46
N ILE A 43 10.42 -9.81 -6.89
CA ILE A 43 8.97 -9.64 -6.69
C ILE A 43 8.29 -9.37 -8.04
N THR A 44 8.82 -8.44 -8.84
CA THR A 44 8.28 -8.09 -10.17
C THR A 44 8.55 -9.16 -11.23
N ARG A 45 9.52 -10.05 -10.98
CA ARG A 45 10.05 -11.07 -11.90
C ARG A 45 10.68 -10.46 -13.17
N VAL A 46 11.21 -9.25 -13.07
CA VAL A 46 11.83 -8.54 -14.20
C VAL A 46 13.15 -7.92 -13.74
N PRO A 47 14.31 -8.39 -14.26
CA PRO A 47 15.60 -7.75 -14.03
C PRO A 47 15.61 -6.29 -14.50
N GLY A 48 16.21 -5.40 -13.70
CA GLY A 48 16.29 -3.97 -13.97
C GLY A 48 15.02 -3.18 -13.66
N SER A 49 13.99 -3.83 -13.10
CA SER A 49 12.71 -3.16 -12.80
C SER A 49 12.87 -2.11 -11.71
N PHE A 50 13.70 -2.39 -10.70
CA PHE A 50 13.98 -1.46 -9.61
C PHE A 50 14.60 -0.16 -10.12
N GLU A 51 15.68 -0.26 -10.88
CA GLU A 51 16.41 0.89 -11.42
C GLU A 51 15.49 1.74 -12.30
N GLN A 52 14.67 1.10 -13.14
CA GLN A 52 13.69 1.78 -13.97
C GLN A 52 12.61 2.49 -13.13
N THR A 53 12.05 1.82 -12.13
CA THR A 53 11.02 2.43 -11.25
C THR A 53 11.60 3.59 -10.43
N VAL A 54 12.78 3.42 -9.83
CA VAL A 54 13.47 4.47 -9.06
C VAL A 54 13.80 5.67 -9.94
N GLN A 55 14.36 5.45 -11.14
CA GLN A 55 14.63 6.55 -12.07
C GLN A 55 13.33 7.21 -12.55
N GLY A 56 12.27 6.43 -12.73
CA GLY A 56 10.96 6.96 -13.08
C GLY A 56 10.37 7.89 -12.03
N ILE A 57 10.46 7.51 -10.74
CA ILE A 57 10.05 8.38 -9.63
C ILE A 57 10.88 9.67 -9.62
N ARG A 58 12.21 9.58 -9.80
CA ARG A 58 13.09 10.76 -9.86
C ARG A 58 12.69 11.71 -10.99
N ASN A 59 12.48 11.19 -12.20
CA ASN A 59 12.06 12.02 -13.33
C ASN A 59 10.70 12.70 -13.09
N LEU A 60 9.77 12.02 -12.40
CA LEU A 60 8.48 12.60 -12.05
C LEU A 60 8.60 13.71 -10.99
N LEU A 61 9.52 13.58 -10.04
CA LEU A 61 9.74 14.57 -8.99
C LEU A 61 10.23 15.93 -9.54
N GLU A 62 10.85 15.94 -10.73
CA GLU A 62 11.16 17.18 -11.48
C GLU A 62 9.89 17.96 -11.88
N TYR A 63 8.71 17.32 -11.81
CA TYR A 63 7.40 17.91 -12.12
C TYR A 63 6.45 17.91 -10.90
N LYS A 64 6.98 17.83 -9.66
CA LYS A 64 6.16 17.75 -8.44
C LYS A 64 5.17 18.90 -8.22
N ASP A 65 5.37 20.05 -8.85
CA ASP A 65 4.42 21.17 -8.82
C ASP A 65 3.23 20.99 -9.78
N LYS A 66 3.24 19.93 -10.60
CA LYS A 66 2.22 19.62 -11.61
C LYS A 66 1.55 18.26 -11.41
N VAL A 67 2.25 17.31 -10.77
CA VAL A 67 1.77 15.95 -10.57
C VAL A 67 2.10 15.46 -9.17
N ASP A 68 1.08 14.97 -8.47
CA ASP A 68 1.25 14.28 -7.20
C ASP A 68 1.76 12.87 -7.45
N ILE A 69 2.77 12.47 -6.68
CA ILE A 69 3.36 11.13 -6.76
C ILE A 69 3.04 10.39 -5.48
N GLN A 70 2.37 9.26 -5.64
CA GLN A 70 2.02 8.37 -4.55
C GLN A 70 2.76 7.05 -4.69
N ILE A 71 3.52 6.67 -3.67
CA ILE A 71 4.18 5.37 -3.61
C ILE A 71 3.21 4.36 -2.99
N ILE A 72 3.01 3.24 -3.66
CA ILE A 72 2.18 2.13 -3.19
C ILE A 72 3.07 0.98 -2.72
N VAL A 73 2.94 0.60 -1.45
CA VAL A 73 3.66 -0.53 -0.85
C VAL A 73 2.68 -1.63 -0.51
N LEU A 74 2.71 -2.73 -1.29
CA LEU A 74 1.94 -3.93 -0.99
C LEU A 74 2.60 -4.73 0.13
N LEU A 75 1.85 -5.03 1.18
CA LEU A 75 2.30 -5.79 2.34
C LEU A 75 2.17 -7.30 2.07
N HIS A 76 3.29 -8.02 2.01
CA HIS A 76 3.28 -9.47 1.79
C HIS A 76 4.51 -10.18 2.39
N LYS A 77 4.47 -11.51 2.47
CA LYS A 77 5.51 -12.35 3.12
C LYS A 77 6.93 -12.11 2.62
N MET A 78 7.11 -11.72 1.35
CA MET A 78 8.45 -11.49 0.78
C MET A 78 9.12 -10.18 1.24
N ASN A 79 8.36 -9.16 1.68
CA ASN A 79 8.91 -7.84 1.97
C ASN A 79 8.62 -7.32 3.38
N TYR A 80 7.65 -7.88 4.12
CA TYR A 80 7.16 -7.26 5.35
C TYR A 80 8.26 -6.99 6.40
N LYS A 81 9.26 -7.87 6.51
CA LYS A 81 10.39 -7.69 7.46
C LYS A 81 11.31 -6.52 7.09
N LEU A 82 11.26 -6.07 5.84
CA LEU A 82 12.11 -5.04 5.27
C LEU A 82 11.38 -3.71 5.08
N LEU A 83 10.10 -3.60 5.49
CA LEU A 83 9.37 -2.33 5.45
C LEU A 83 10.12 -1.17 6.12
N PRO A 84 10.82 -1.34 7.27
CA PRO A 84 11.62 -0.27 7.84
C PRO A 84 12.80 0.17 6.95
N ALA A 85 13.38 -0.76 6.18
CA ALA A 85 14.47 -0.44 5.26
C ALA A 85 13.93 0.31 4.03
N LEU A 86 12.77 -0.13 3.51
CA LEU A 86 12.07 0.56 2.43
C LEU A 86 11.63 1.97 2.84
N ALA A 87 11.10 2.17 4.04
CA ALA A 87 10.76 3.51 4.55
C ALA A 87 11.98 4.44 4.57
N ARG A 88 13.11 3.99 5.14
CA ARG A 88 14.37 4.78 5.12
C ARG A 88 14.84 5.09 3.71
N PHE A 89 14.71 4.15 2.79
CA PHE A 89 15.08 4.35 1.40
C PHE A 89 14.19 5.41 0.74
N ILE A 90 12.86 5.30 0.89
CA ILE A 90 11.92 6.30 0.36
C ILE A 90 12.24 7.68 0.92
N SER A 91 12.40 7.79 2.24
CA SER A 91 12.67 9.06 2.91
C SER A 91 13.98 9.71 2.46
N LYS A 92 15.00 8.89 2.19
CA LYS A 92 16.31 9.37 1.73
C LYS A 92 16.30 9.77 0.25
N GLU A 93 15.63 9.00 -0.60
CA GLU A 93 15.78 9.10 -2.05
C GLU A 93 14.75 10.02 -2.72
N PHE A 94 13.58 10.21 -2.11
CA PHE A 94 12.42 10.81 -2.78
C PHE A 94 11.81 11.97 -1.98
N ASN A 95 12.50 13.11 -1.93
CA ASN A 95 11.93 14.33 -1.39
C ASN A 95 10.84 14.90 -2.34
N GLY A 96 9.63 15.12 -1.84
CA GLY A 96 8.49 15.62 -2.62
C GLY A 96 7.45 14.56 -3.02
N ILE A 97 7.52 13.36 -2.45
CA ILE A 97 6.42 12.40 -2.54
C ILE A 97 5.20 12.96 -1.82
N TYR A 98 4.05 12.91 -2.49
CA TYR A 98 2.79 13.39 -1.94
C TYR A 98 2.28 12.48 -0.82
N LEU A 99 2.33 11.16 -1.04
CA LEU A 99 1.81 10.16 -0.09
C LEU A 99 2.50 8.81 -0.25
N VAL A 100 2.81 8.15 0.86
CA VAL A 100 3.15 6.71 0.89
C VAL A 100 1.94 5.92 1.37
N MET A 101 1.33 5.12 0.50
CA MET A 101 0.20 4.27 0.86
C MET A 101 0.66 2.83 1.04
N LEU A 102 0.29 2.25 2.18
CA LEU A 102 0.60 0.86 2.52
C LEU A 102 -0.70 0.10 2.66
N LEU A 103 -0.79 -1.06 2.00
CA LEU A 103 -2.00 -1.87 1.99
C LEU A 103 -1.70 -3.37 1.88
N PRO A 104 -2.52 -4.24 2.48
CA PRO A 104 -2.40 -5.68 2.28
C PRO A 104 -2.65 -6.05 0.82
N ILE A 105 -1.96 -7.09 0.35
CA ILE A 105 -2.17 -7.62 -0.99
C ILE A 105 -3.51 -8.35 -1.11
N ASP A 106 -4.25 -8.07 -2.19
CA ASP A 106 -5.40 -8.88 -2.59
C ASP A 106 -4.92 -10.19 -3.23
N ILE A 107 -5.44 -11.34 -2.77
CA ILE A 107 -5.00 -12.67 -3.21
C ILE A 107 -5.85 -13.15 -4.40
N THR A 108 -5.81 -12.38 -5.48
CA THR A 108 -6.50 -12.65 -6.74
C THR A 108 -5.51 -12.78 -7.90
N GLY A 109 -5.97 -13.24 -9.07
CA GLY A 109 -5.13 -13.40 -10.27
C GLY A 109 -3.80 -14.14 -10.01
N ASN A 110 -2.68 -13.54 -10.41
CA ASN A 110 -1.34 -14.11 -10.21
C ASN A 110 -0.95 -14.26 -8.73
N ALA A 111 -1.51 -13.44 -7.83
CA ALA A 111 -1.24 -13.56 -6.41
C ALA A 111 -1.84 -14.86 -5.84
N LYS A 112 -2.98 -15.31 -6.37
CA LYS A 112 -3.60 -16.60 -6.00
C LYS A 112 -2.67 -17.79 -6.30
N THR A 113 -2.06 -17.81 -7.49
CA THR A 113 -1.09 -18.86 -7.88
C THR A 113 0.19 -18.82 -7.04
N ASN A 114 0.55 -17.65 -6.49
CA ASN A 114 1.75 -17.46 -5.69
C ASN A 114 1.47 -17.27 -4.19
N ARG A 115 0.28 -17.66 -3.73
CA ARG A 115 -0.23 -17.34 -2.39
C ARG A 115 0.72 -17.75 -1.27
N ASP A 116 1.40 -18.90 -1.36
CA ASP A 116 2.28 -19.39 -0.29
C ASP A 116 3.54 -18.51 -0.10
N LYS A 117 3.91 -17.78 -1.15
CA LYS A 117 5.01 -16.80 -1.16
C LYS A 117 4.55 -15.42 -0.70
N LEU A 118 3.25 -15.12 -0.72
CA LEU A 118 2.70 -13.78 -0.51
C LEU A 118 1.91 -13.65 0.79
N LEU A 119 1.14 -14.67 1.17
CA LEU A 119 0.30 -14.68 2.37
C LEU A 119 1.12 -14.54 3.65
N VAL A 120 0.74 -13.58 4.48
CA VAL A 120 1.35 -13.31 5.79
C VAL A 120 0.29 -12.78 6.74
N ARG A 121 0.31 -13.22 8.00
CA ARG A 121 -0.60 -12.67 9.03
C ARG A 121 -0.37 -11.18 9.23
N MET A 122 -1.43 -10.37 9.31
CA MET A 122 -1.28 -8.93 9.58
C MET A 122 -0.61 -8.66 10.93
N THR A 123 -0.89 -9.50 11.93
CA THR A 123 -0.19 -9.49 13.23
C THR A 123 1.32 -9.74 13.13
N ASN A 124 1.78 -10.50 12.13
CA ASN A 124 3.22 -10.66 11.84
C ASN A 124 3.80 -9.42 11.14
N VAL A 125 2.98 -8.73 10.33
CA VAL A 125 3.37 -7.51 9.63
C VAL A 125 3.48 -6.32 10.60
N LYS A 126 2.56 -6.23 11.57
CA LYS A 126 2.42 -5.15 12.56
C LYS A 126 3.74 -4.54 13.05
N PRO A 127 4.67 -5.28 13.70
CA PRO A 127 5.85 -4.66 14.29
C PRO A 127 6.79 -4.01 13.27
N TYR A 128 6.80 -4.51 12.03
CA TYR A 128 7.62 -3.95 10.96
C TYR A 128 6.92 -2.79 10.26
N LEU A 129 5.60 -2.88 10.13
CA LEU A 129 4.78 -1.79 9.61
C LEU A 129 4.86 -0.58 10.53
N GLU A 130 4.59 -0.73 11.82
CA GLU A 130 4.65 0.37 12.80
C GLU A 130 6.02 1.06 12.82
N LYS A 131 7.10 0.27 12.75
CA LYS A 131 8.45 0.82 12.65
C LYS A 131 8.67 1.59 11.33
N ALA A 132 8.12 1.12 10.22
CA ALA A 132 8.17 1.83 8.94
C ALA A 132 7.38 3.14 8.99
N LEU A 133 6.19 3.15 9.60
CA LEU A 133 5.38 4.35 9.77
C LEU A 133 6.08 5.40 10.64
N SER A 134 6.69 4.99 11.76
CA SER A 134 7.47 5.91 12.60
C SER A 134 8.65 6.53 11.83
N ILE A 135 9.34 5.75 10.98
CA ILE A 135 10.42 6.30 10.15
C ILE A 135 9.88 7.33 9.15
N LEU A 136 8.73 7.08 8.52
CA LEU A 136 8.12 8.04 7.60
C LEU A 136 7.72 9.33 8.34
N GLU A 137 7.09 9.20 9.52
CA GLU A 137 6.70 10.33 10.38
C GLU A 137 7.91 11.16 10.82
N GLU A 138 8.99 10.50 11.28
CA GLU A 138 10.24 11.14 11.70
C GLU A 138 10.97 11.88 10.56
N ASN A 139 10.63 11.59 9.30
CA ASN A 139 11.19 12.25 8.11
C ASN A 139 10.16 13.14 7.40
N ASP A 140 9.07 13.51 8.07
CA ASP A 140 8.01 14.40 7.57
C ASP A 140 7.28 13.90 6.31
N PHE A 141 7.20 12.57 6.12
CA PHE A 141 6.41 11.98 5.02
C PHE A 141 4.96 11.76 5.44
N SER A 142 4.03 12.19 4.59
CA SER A 142 2.63 11.79 4.66
C SER A 142 2.48 10.32 4.28
N PHE A 143 1.71 9.58 5.06
CA PHE A 143 1.38 8.18 4.77
C PHE A 143 -0.05 7.82 5.10
N CYS A 144 -0.54 6.78 4.44
CA CYS A 144 -1.88 6.25 4.61
C CYS A 144 -1.86 4.72 4.67
N LEU A 145 -2.62 4.15 5.61
CA LEU A 145 -2.88 2.73 5.71
C LEU A 145 -4.22 2.42 5.07
N ASP A 146 -4.21 1.66 4.00
CA ASP A 146 -5.43 1.22 3.35
C ASP A 146 -5.76 -0.22 3.73
N LEU A 147 -7.06 -0.55 3.78
CA LEU A 147 -7.56 -1.90 4.09
C LEU A 147 -6.88 -2.58 5.28
N THR A 148 -6.54 -1.76 6.28
CA THR A 148 -5.87 -2.17 7.52
C THR A 148 -6.83 -2.07 8.69
N PRO A 149 -7.24 -3.20 9.30
CA PRO A 149 -8.14 -3.16 10.45
C PRO A 149 -7.55 -2.40 11.64
N PHE A 150 -8.36 -1.56 12.30
CA PHE A 150 -7.93 -0.81 13.49
C PHE A 150 -7.32 -1.69 14.60
N CYS A 151 -7.77 -2.94 14.72
CA CYS A 151 -7.31 -3.85 15.77
C CYS A 151 -5.95 -4.51 15.52
N VAL A 152 -5.35 -4.35 14.32
CA VAL A 152 -4.03 -4.94 14.01
C VAL A 152 -2.89 -3.92 14.04
N ILE A 153 -3.19 -2.65 14.32
CA ILE A 153 -2.20 -1.57 14.41
C ILE A 153 -2.40 -0.80 15.72
N ASP A 154 -1.33 -0.18 16.23
CA ASP A 154 -1.39 0.71 17.40
C ASP A 154 -2.34 1.91 17.18
N LYS A 155 -3.02 2.32 18.26
CA LYS A 155 -3.94 3.47 18.27
C LYS A 155 -3.30 4.76 17.76
N ARG A 156 -1.98 4.92 17.96
CA ARG A 156 -1.21 6.06 17.44
C ARG A 156 -1.40 6.29 15.94
N PHE A 157 -1.55 5.23 15.15
CA PHE A 157 -1.65 5.31 13.68
C PHE A 157 -3.09 5.29 13.16
N TRP A 158 -4.10 5.37 14.03
CA TRP A 158 -5.50 5.25 13.61
C TRP A 158 -5.96 6.39 12.69
N GLU A 159 -5.46 7.61 12.88
CA GLU A 159 -5.78 8.76 12.01
C GLU A 159 -5.18 8.61 10.60
N ASN A 160 -4.17 7.73 10.43
CA ASN A 160 -3.58 7.44 9.13
C ASN A 160 -4.30 6.30 8.39
N ILE A 161 -5.27 5.63 9.01
CA ILE A 161 -6.07 4.60 8.34
C ILE A 161 -7.10 5.28 7.45
N ASN A 162 -7.13 4.93 6.16
CA ASN A 162 -8.23 5.33 5.29
C ASN A 162 -9.53 4.65 5.81
N PRO A 163 -10.47 5.42 6.38
CA PRO A 163 -11.67 4.82 6.95
C PRO A 163 -12.54 4.25 5.83
N ARG A 164 -13.37 3.27 6.17
CA ARG A 164 -14.36 2.73 5.24
C ARG A 164 -15.24 3.86 4.72
N GLN A 165 -15.25 4.04 3.39
CA GLN A 165 -16.23 4.90 2.73
C GLN A 165 -17.33 4.01 2.14
N ILE A 166 -18.58 4.33 2.43
CA ILE A 166 -19.76 3.70 1.82
C ILE A 166 -20.31 4.69 0.81
N LYS A 167 -20.17 4.40 -0.49
CA LYS A 167 -20.80 5.19 -1.57
C LYS A 167 -21.84 4.31 -2.26
N GLY A 168 -23.11 4.73 -2.25
CA GLY A 168 -24.18 4.06 -2.99
C GLY A 168 -24.49 2.62 -2.55
N GLY A 169 -24.19 2.24 -1.31
CA GLY A 169 -24.41 0.88 -0.80
C GLY A 169 -23.30 -0.12 -1.13
N LEU A 170 -22.25 0.30 -1.82
CA LEU A 170 -21.05 -0.47 -2.12
C LEU A 170 -19.89 0.02 -1.24
N THR A 171 -19.08 -0.90 -0.74
CA THR A 171 -17.79 -0.55 -0.14
C THR A 171 -16.87 -0.05 -1.25
N THR A 172 -16.19 1.09 -1.05
CA THR A 172 -15.30 1.69 -2.06
C THR A 172 -14.14 0.81 -2.52
N TYR A 173 -13.92 -0.35 -1.89
CA TYR A 173 -12.97 -1.38 -2.28
C TYR A 173 -13.72 -2.64 -2.69
N GLU A 174 -14.27 -2.62 -3.89
CA GLU A 174 -14.53 -3.86 -4.62
C GLU A 174 -13.21 -4.25 -5.29
N ALA A 175 -12.71 -5.45 -5.02
CA ALA A 175 -11.64 -6.01 -5.83
C ALA A 175 -12.06 -6.06 -7.31
N ILE A 176 -11.11 -6.27 -8.23
CA ILE A 176 -11.40 -6.41 -9.68
C ILE A 176 -12.43 -7.54 -9.93
N ASP A 177 -12.53 -8.51 -9.02
CA ASP A 177 -13.52 -9.60 -9.06
C ASP A 177 -14.83 -9.31 -8.30
N GLY A 178 -15.04 -8.08 -7.84
CA GLY A 178 -16.20 -7.67 -7.07
C GLY A 178 -16.19 -8.10 -5.60
N SER A 179 -15.09 -8.69 -5.09
CA SER A 179 -15.05 -9.12 -3.69
C SER A 179 -14.87 -7.91 -2.74
N PRO A 180 -15.79 -7.71 -1.77
CA PRO A 180 -15.77 -6.53 -0.92
C PRO A 180 -14.75 -6.66 0.21
N SER A 181 -14.19 -5.53 0.64
CA SER A 181 -13.57 -5.47 1.96
C SER A 181 -14.62 -5.82 3.03
N SER A 182 -14.25 -6.73 3.93
CA SER A 182 -15.23 -7.41 4.77
C SER A 182 -14.95 -7.23 6.24
N ILE A 183 -16.05 -7.11 6.99
CA ILE A 183 -16.08 -7.18 8.44
C ILE A 183 -16.56 -8.57 8.82
N PHE A 184 -15.78 -9.25 9.65
CA PHE A 184 -15.97 -10.68 9.89
C PHE A 184 -16.80 -10.95 11.15
N LYS A 185 -17.23 -12.22 11.33
CA LYS A 185 -17.92 -12.66 12.56
C LYS A 185 -17.11 -12.38 13.83
N SER A 186 -15.78 -12.44 13.76
CA SER A 186 -14.89 -12.09 14.88
C SER A 186 -14.98 -10.62 15.30
N CYS A 187 -15.55 -9.74 14.46
CA CYS A 187 -15.75 -8.33 14.74
C CYS A 187 -17.07 -8.03 15.47
N ASN A 188 -17.84 -9.05 15.88
CA ASN A 188 -19.08 -8.86 16.63
C ASN A 188 -18.82 -8.11 17.95
N GLY A 189 -19.60 -7.06 18.20
CA GLY A 189 -19.45 -6.18 19.37
C GLY A 189 -18.26 -5.20 19.30
N CYS A 190 -17.63 -5.04 18.14
CA CYS A 190 -16.56 -4.06 17.94
C CYS A 190 -17.13 -2.63 17.79
N ILE A 191 -16.66 -1.67 18.59
CA ILE A 191 -17.11 -0.27 18.50
C ILE A 191 -16.59 0.44 17.24
N MET A 192 -15.50 -0.04 16.65
CA MET A 192 -14.91 0.52 15.43
C MET A 192 -15.51 -0.06 14.14
N LYS A 193 -16.49 -0.96 14.23
CA LYS A 193 -17.01 -1.76 13.12
C LYS A 193 -17.44 -0.94 11.90
N GLU A 194 -18.16 0.17 12.14
CA GLU A 194 -18.71 1.02 11.08
C GLU A 194 -17.65 1.85 10.35
N LYS A 195 -16.56 2.20 11.03
CA LYS A 195 -15.45 2.98 10.45
C LYS A 195 -14.32 2.12 9.92
N CYS A 196 -14.19 0.88 10.41
CA CYS A 196 -13.10 -0.02 10.08
C CYS A 196 -13.11 -0.36 8.59
N PRO A 197 -11.99 -0.15 7.85
CA PRO A 197 -11.92 -0.52 6.44
C PRO A 197 -11.97 -2.04 6.23
N GLY A 198 -11.76 -2.83 7.29
CA GLY A 198 -11.63 -4.28 7.23
C GLY A 198 -10.35 -4.67 6.50
N THR A 199 -10.36 -5.84 5.87
CA THR A 199 -9.32 -6.26 4.92
C THR A 199 -9.95 -7.07 3.79
N TRP A 200 -9.14 -7.55 2.85
CA TRP A 200 -9.61 -8.34 1.72
C TRP A 200 -10.32 -9.62 2.15
N GLN A 201 -11.48 -9.91 1.52
CA GLN A 201 -12.16 -11.20 1.73
C GLN A 201 -11.31 -12.38 1.25
N SER A 202 -10.51 -12.19 0.19
CA SER A 202 -9.57 -13.18 -0.33
C SER A 202 -8.52 -13.58 0.73
N TYR A 203 -8.00 -12.61 1.48
CA TYR A 203 -7.11 -12.83 2.62
C TYR A 203 -7.80 -13.65 3.71
N ALA A 204 -8.97 -13.18 4.18
CA ALA A 204 -9.68 -13.80 5.29
C ALA A 204 -10.12 -15.25 5.01
N SER A 205 -10.50 -15.53 3.75
CA SER A 205 -10.89 -16.88 3.32
C SER A 205 -9.71 -17.87 3.33
N LEU A 206 -8.48 -17.38 3.22
CA LEU A 206 -7.27 -18.20 3.19
C LEU A 206 -6.55 -18.28 4.54
N MET A 207 -6.53 -17.19 5.30
CA MET A 207 -5.79 -17.08 6.57
C MET A 207 -6.66 -17.25 7.82
N GLY A 208 -7.98 -17.20 7.66
CA GLY A 208 -8.90 -17.08 8.78
C GLY A 208 -8.97 -15.67 9.35
N THR A 209 -9.79 -15.50 10.38
CA THR A 209 -10.13 -14.18 10.98
C THR A 209 -9.85 -14.12 12.48
N ASP A 210 -9.11 -15.09 13.02
CA ASP A 210 -8.82 -15.30 14.45
C ASP A 210 -7.86 -14.25 15.02
N GLU A 211 -7.03 -13.60 14.18
CA GLU A 211 -6.18 -12.48 14.60
C GLU A 211 -6.94 -11.17 14.80
N PHE A 212 -8.13 -11.02 14.21
CA PHE A 212 -8.92 -9.81 14.36
C PHE A 212 -9.69 -9.85 15.67
N LYS A 213 -9.33 -8.94 16.59
CA LYS A 213 -9.98 -8.81 17.89
C LYS A 213 -10.91 -7.59 17.91
N PRO A 214 -12.14 -7.71 18.44
CA PRO A 214 -13.04 -6.58 18.55
C PRO A 214 -12.47 -5.56 19.55
N ILE A 215 -12.51 -4.28 19.19
CA ILE A 215 -12.24 -3.17 20.10
C ILE A 215 -13.55 -2.92 20.85
N ARG A 216 -13.51 -2.98 22.18
CA ARG A 216 -14.66 -2.74 23.05
C ARG A 216 -14.45 -1.40 23.77
N SER A 217 -15.54 -0.77 24.20
CA SER A 217 -15.42 0.30 25.19
C SER A 217 -14.79 -0.29 26.45
N GLU A 218 -13.90 0.47 27.07
CA GLU A 218 -13.42 0.16 28.44
C GLU A 218 -14.60 0.12 29.42
#